data_AF-A0A2U4C429-F1
#
_entry.id   AF-A0A2U4C429-F1
#
_cell.length_a   1.000
_cell.length_b   1.000
_cell.length_c   1.000
_cell.angle_alpha   90.00
_cell.angle_beta   90.00
_cell.angle_gamma   90.00
#
_symmetry.space_group_name_H-M   'P 1'
#
loop_
_entity.id
_entity.type
_entity.pdbx_description
1 polymer ?
#
loop_
_entity_poly.entity_id
_entity_poly.type
_entity_poly.pdbx_seq_one_letter_code
_entity_poly.pdbx_strand_id
1 'polypeptide(L)'
;MSDVQEATNQLLDVNLHENQRSIQVTESGLRSESEHLQVTIGATVPTGFEQTAADEVREKLGSPCKISKDRGKIYFDISVESLAQVHCLRSVDNLFVVVQEFKDYQFKETKEEVLKDFEDLAGKLPWSDPLKIWKINTCFKKKKTKHKKINQNSSKEKIESGRGDKTDERDVKKEFTNNVLDSQILDYYENAAIKEEISTLVGDDLTSCKDETEESSKEETDPEVLKFRVTCNRAGEKHCFSSNEAARDFGGAVQDYFKWKADMTNFDVEVLLNIHDNEIVVGIALTEESLHRRNITHFGPTTLRSTLAYGMLRLCAPQPTDIIVDPMCGTGAISIEGATEWSNCYHIAGDNNPLAVNRAANNISSLLTKSQVKEGKLSWGLPIDTIQWDICNLPLRTGSVDIIVTDMPFGKRMGSKKRNWNLYPACLREMSRVCRPGTGQAVLLTQDKKCFIKALSGMGHLWRKVHTVWVNIGGLHAAVYLLKRTPQTFVHPSEQDGERSPW
;
A
#
# COMPACT_ATOMS: atom_id res chain seq x y z
N MET A 1 -47.90 -5.17 -33.82
CA MET A 1 -46.89 -4.86 -32.78
C MET A 1 -45.54 -4.80 -33.47
N SER A 2 -45.33 -3.73 -34.24
CA SER A 2 -44.16 -3.54 -35.12
C SER A 2 -43.45 -2.21 -34.85
N ASP A 3 -44.09 -1.35 -34.05
CA ASP A 3 -43.96 0.10 -34.16
C ASP A 3 -43.15 0.69 -33.00
N VAL A 4 -42.28 -0.14 -32.42
CA VAL A 4 -41.37 0.17 -31.30
C VAL A 4 -39.91 -0.13 -31.66
N GLN A 5 -39.67 -0.93 -32.70
CA GLN A 5 -38.31 -1.32 -33.13
C GLN A 5 -37.62 -0.25 -34.00
N GLU A 6 -38.39 0.68 -34.58
CA GLU A 6 -37.92 1.64 -35.57
C GLU A 6 -37.36 2.94 -34.96
N ALA A 7 -37.68 3.23 -33.69
CA ALA A 7 -37.28 4.47 -33.02
C ALA A 7 -35.82 4.48 -32.49
N THR A 8 -35.20 3.30 -32.31
CA THR A 8 -33.90 3.19 -31.59
C THR A 8 -32.68 3.32 -32.52
N ASN A 9 -32.86 3.19 -33.84
CA ASN A 9 -31.75 3.10 -34.81
C ASN A 9 -31.36 4.45 -35.46
N GLN A 10 -31.84 5.59 -34.96
CA GLN A 10 -31.53 6.92 -35.52
C GLN A 10 -30.62 7.80 -34.64
N LEU A 11 -29.96 7.22 -33.62
CA LEU A 11 -29.08 7.96 -32.69
C LEU A 11 -27.62 7.46 -32.67
N LEU A 12 -27.22 6.63 -33.64
CA LEU A 12 -25.86 6.07 -33.75
C LEU A 12 -25.36 6.07 -35.21
N ASP A 13 -25.26 7.25 -35.83
CA ASP A 13 -24.38 7.45 -37.00
C ASP A 13 -24.14 8.94 -37.30
N VAL A 14 -23.06 9.51 -36.75
CA VAL A 14 -22.45 10.76 -37.24
C VAL A 14 -20.93 10.60 -37.21
N ASN A 15 -20.30 10.56 -38.37
CA ASN A 15 -18.88 10.27 -38.52
C ASN A 15 -17.99 11.44 -38.05
N LEU A 16 -16.91 11.11 -37.35
CA LEU A 16 -15.75 11.98 -37.16
C LEU A 16 -14.74 11.69 -38.28
N HIS A 17 -14.57 12.61 -39.24
CA HIS A 17 -13.25 12.91 -39.81
C HIS A 17 -13.26 14.22 -40.64
N GLU A 18 -12.13 14.94 -40.56
CA GLU A 18 -11.65 15.99 -41.47
C GLU A 18 -12.53 17.22 -41.80
N ASN A 19 -12.14 18.36 -41.21
CA ASN A 19 -11.76 19.50 -42.03
C ASN A 19 -10.70 20.36 -41.33
N GLN A 20 -9.53 20.52 -41.95
CA GLN A 20 -8.50 21.47 -41.51
C GLN A 20 -8.83 22.87 -42.03
N ARG A 21 -8.98 23.86 -41.14
CA ARG A 21 -8.69 25.26 -41.46
C ARG A 21 -7.94 25.94 -40.32
N SER A 22 -6.88 26.63 -40.69
CA SER A 22 -6.03 27.41 -39.79
C SER A 22 -6.71 28.70 -39.36
N ILE A 23 -6.62 29.02 -38.07
CA ILE A 23 -6.84 30.37 -37.55
C ILE A 23 -5.62 30.69 -36.68
N GLN A 24 -4.82 31.68 -37.10
CA GLN A 24 -3.79 32.25 -36.24
C GLN A 24 -4.45 33.23 -35.27
N VAL A 25 -4.21 33.06 -33.98
CA VAL A 25 -4.47 34.10 -32.97
C VAL A 25 -3.17 34.32 -32.21
N THR A 26 -2.39 35.30 -32.67
CA THR A 26 -1.29 35.87 -31.91
C THR A 26 -1.81 37.06 -31.12
N GLU A 27 -2.02 36.89 -29.81
CA GLU A 27 -1.98 38.03 -28.90
C GLU A 27 -1.47 37.60 -27.52
N SER A 28 -0.72 38.49 -26.88
CA SER A 28 0.13 38.18 -25.73
C SER A 28 -0.60 38.42 -24.40
N GLY A 29 -1.02 37.34 -23.75
CA GLY A 29 -1.30 37.34 -22.30
C GLY A 29 -0.06 36.86 -21.55
N LEU A 30 0.33 37.56 -20.47
CA LEU A 30 1.40 37.09 -19.58
C LEU A 30 0.99 35.74 -18.98
N ARG A 31 1.81 34.71 -19.17
CA ARG A 31 1.70 33.48 -18.38
C ARG A 31 2.21 33.77 -16.98
N SER A 32 1.43 33.43 -15.96
CA SER A 32 1.96 33.30 -14.60
C SER A 32 2.94 32.14 -14.60
N GLU A 33 4.22 32.40 -14.33
CA GLU A 33 5.24 31.37 -14.17
C GLU A 33 5.06 30.69 -12.81
N SER A 34 4.07 29.81 -12.76
CA SER A 34 3.72 28.97 -11.62
C SER A 34 3.52 27.54 -12.14
N GLU A 35 4.53 27.01 -12.81
CA GLU A 35 4.52 25.63 -13.27
C GLU A 35 4.48 24.70 -12.05
N HIS A 36 3.39 23.94 -11.91
CA HIS A 36 3.25 22.97 -10.83
C HIS A 36 4.35 21.93 -10.95
N LEU A 37 5.36 21.99 -10.07
CA LEU A 37 6.56 21.16 -10.12
C LEU A 37 6.17 19.66 -10.06
N GLN A 38 6.33 18.97 -11.19
CA GLN A 38 6.02 17.55 -11.32
C GLN A 38 7.26 16.70 -11.05
N VAL A 39 7.09 15.60 -10.31
CA VAL A 39 8.18 14.66 -10.01
C VAL A 39 7.74 13.21 -10.11
N THR A 40 8.64 12.36 -10.60
CA THR A 40 8.44 10.90 -10.62
C THR A 40 8.72 10.31 -9.24
N ILE A 41 7.73 9.66 -8.66
CA ILE A 41 7.88 8.81 -7.47
C ILE A 41 8.10 7.37 -7.91
N GLY A 42 9.11 6.73 -7.35
CA GLY A 42 9.28 5.29 -7.35
C GLY A 42 8.73 4.68 -6.06
N ALA A 43 7.98 3.60 -6.17
CA ALA A 43 7.47 2.85 -5.03
C ALA A 43 7.80 1.36 -5.12
N THR A 44 8.26 0.77 -4.02
CA THR A 44 8.41 -0.69 -3.92
C THR A 44 7.10 -1.31 -3.46
N VAL A 45 6.70 -2.43 -4.03
CA VAL A 45 5.41 -3.11 -3.79
C VAL A 45 5.64 -4.63 -3.62
N PRO A 46 4.72 -5.36 -2.98
CA PRO A 46 4.78 -6.83 -2.96
C PRO A 46 4.78 -7.40 -4.39
N THR A 47 5.76 -8.25 -4.72
CA THR A 47 5.90 -8.86 -6.05
C THR A 47 4.62 -9.59 -6.46
N GLY A 48 4.15 -9.34 -7.68
CA GLY A 48 2.89 -9.84 -8.24
C GLY A 48 1.68 -8.90 -8.03
N PHE A 49 1.79 -7.92 -7.13
CA PHE A 49 0.75 -6.92 -6.88
C PHE A 49 1.05 -5.55 -7.53
N GLU A 50 2.01 -5.47 -8.44
CA GLU A 50 2.39 -4.22 -9.12
C GLU A 50 1.21 -3.60 -9.88
N GLN A 51 0.36 -4.43 -10.51
CA GLN A 51 -0.87 -3.95 -11.17
C GLN A 51 -1.86 -3.37 -10.17
N THR A 52 -2.11 -4.07 -9.05
CA THR A 52 -3.03 -3.62 -8.00
C THR A 52 -2.58 -2.30 -7.35
N ALA A 53 -1.27 -2.09 -7.24
CA ALA A 53 -0.70 -0.83 -6.77
C ALA A 53 -0.84 0.31 -7.79
N ALA A 54 -0.62 0.02 -9.08
CA ALA A 54 -0.89 0.98 -10.16
C ALA A 54 -2.38 1.33 -10.28
N ASP A 55 -3.27 0.40 -9.96
CA ASP A 55 -4.71 0.65 -9.91
C ASP A 55 -5.08 1.56 -8.71
N GLU A 56 -4.51 1.32 -7.52
CA GLU A 56 -4.70 2.23 -6.37
C GLU A 56 -4.16 3.64 -6.65
N VAL A 57 -2.97 3.78 -7.27
CA VAL A 57 -2.41 5.08 -7.64
C VAL A 57 -3.30 5.81 -8.66
N ARG A 58 -3.77 5.12 -9.70
CA ARG A 58 -4.67 5.71 -10.70
C ARG A 58 -6.00 6.15 -10.09
N GLU A 59 -6.52 5.41 -9.11
CA GLU A 59 -7.77 5.75 -8.41
C GLU A 59 -7.61 6.91 -7.41
N LYS A 60 -6.52 6.92 -6.61
CA LYS A 60 -6.33 7.89 -5.52
C LYS A 60 -5.60 9.17 -5.94
N LEU A 61 -4.71 9.10 -6.95
CA LEU A 61 -3.88 10.22 -7.40
C LEU A 61 -4.18 10.66 -8.86
N GLY A 62 -4.94 9.87 -9.63
CA GLY A 62 -5.21 10.13 -11.05
C GLY A 62 -4.04 9.81 -12.01
N SER A 63 -2.83 9.64 -11.49
CA SER A 63 -1.61 9.43 -12.28
C SER A 63 -1.56 8.06 -12.99
N PRO A 64 -1.06 7.99 -14.25
CA PRO A 64 -0.66 6.73 -14.85
C PRO A 64 0.61 6.16 -14.18
N CYS A 65 0.83 4.86 -14.29
CA CYS A 65 2.01 4.21 -13.70
C CYS A 65 2.80 3.39 -14.71
N LYS A 66 4.12 3.60 -14.75
CA LYS A 66 5.09 2.68 -15.34
C LYS A 66 5.29 1.49 -14.39
N ILE A 67 4.74 0.34 -14.74
CA ILE A 67 4.87 -0.90 -13.96
C ILE A 67 6.18 -1.63 -14.32
N SER A 68 7.01 -1.92 -13.32
CA SER A 68 8.19 -2.79 -13.45
C SER A 68 7.82 -4.21 -12.99
N LYS A 69 7.19 -4.97 -13.90
CA LYS A 69 6.61 -6.30 -13.62
C LYS A 69 7.65 -7.27 -13.07
N ASP A 70 7.21 -8.11 -12.12
CA ASP A 70 8.01 -9.11 -11.40
C ASP A 70 9.17 -8.56 -10.55
N ARG A 71 9.50 -7.26 -10.67
CA ARG A 71 10.54 -6.57 -9.88
C ARG A 71 10.01 -5.94 -8.58
N GLY A 72 8.70 -6.00 -8.32
CA GLY A 72 8.10 -5.38 -7.13
C GLY A 72 8.26 -3.85 -7.10
N LYS A 73 8.16 -3.17 -8.25
CA LYS A 73 8.26 -1.71 -8.35
C LYS A 73 7.25 -1.10 -9.32
N ILE A 74 6.74 0.08 -8.96
CA ILE A 74 5.99 0.98 -9.85
C ILE A 74 6.61 2.37 -9.82
N TYR A 75 6.44 3.13 -10.89
CA TYR A 75 6.83 4.54 -10.99
C TYR A 75 5.66 5.36 -11.54
N PHE A 76 5.44 6.56 -11.01
CA PHE A 76 4.33 7.44 -11.39
C PHE A 76 4.66 8.90 -11.06
N ASP A 77 4.13 9.81 -11.85
CA ASP A 77 4.39 11.25 -11.73
C ASP A 77 3.30 11.95 -10.91
N ILE A 78 3.67 12.93 -10.08
CA ILE A 78 2.75 13.69 -9.21
C ILE A 78 3.07 15.19 -9.21
N SER A 79 2.07 16.02 -8.88
CA SER A 79 2.31 17.36 -8.33
C SER A 79 2.81 17.27 -6.88
N VAL A 80 3.59 18.26 -6.43
CA VAL A 80 3.97 18.46 -5.02
C VAL A 80 2.76 18.43 -4.08
N GLU A 81 1.61 18.95 -4.53
CA GLU A 81 0.36 19.00 -3.76
C GLU A 81 -0.18 17.60 -3.40
N SER A 82 0.05 16.61 -4.26
CA SER A 82 -0.37 15.22 -4.02
C SER A 82 0.61 14.42 -3.16
N LEU A 83 1.77 14.98 -2.79
CA LEU A 83 2.82 14.29 -2.02
C LEU A 83 2.32 13.73 -0.67
N ALA A 84 1.29 14.36 -0.08
CA ALA A 84 0.55 13.84 1.07
C ALA A 84 -0.05 12.45 0.80
N GLN A 85 -0.86 12.39 -0.26
CA GLN A 85 -1.73 11.28 -0.61
C GLN A 85 -0.91 10.01 -0.96
N VAL A 86 0.33 10.20 -1.42
CA VAL A 86 1.28 9.09 -1.64
C VAL A 86 1.57 8.30 -0.35
N HIS A 87 1.63 8.96 0.81
CA HIS A 87 1.80 8.28 2.11
C HIS A 87 0.53 7.61 2.64
N CYS A 88 -0.63 7.85 2.00
CA CYS A 88 -1.89 7.13 2.26
C CYS A 88 -2.01 5.83 1.43
N LEU A 89 -1.16 5.62 0.42
CA LEU A 89 -1.19 4.43 -0.43
C LEU A 89 -0.95 3.16 0.41
N ARG A 90 -1.82 2.16 0.26
CA ARG A 90 -1.83 0.94 1.06
C ARG A 90 -1.12 -0.23 0.42
N SER A 91 -1.01 -0.26 -0.90
CA SER A 91 -0.34 -1.32 -1.67
C SER A 91 1.19 -1.24 -1.64
N VAL A 92 1.76 -0.08 -1.33
CA VAL A 92 3.20 0.21 -1.39
C VAL A 92 3.92 -0.05 -0.06
N ASP A 93 5.11 -0.66 -0.14
CA ASP A 93 6.00 -0.90 1.01
C ASP A 93 6.89 0.32 1.30
N ASN A 94 7.46 1.00 0.30
CA ASN A 94 8.40 2.12 0.49
C ASN A 94 8.29 3.11 -0.68
N LEU A 95 8.64 4.38 -0.44
CA LEU A 95 8.58 5.47 -1.41
C LEU A 95 9.95 6.16 -1.55
N PHE A 96 10.30 6.55 -2.77
CA PHE A 96 11.44 7.40 -3.08
C PHE A 96 11.11 8.34 -4.25
N VAL A 97 11.65 9.56 -4.22
CA VAL A 97 11.64 10.43 -5.40
C VAL A 97 12.78 10.01 -6.33
N VAL A 98 12.51 9.92 -7.63
CA VAL A 98 13.53 9.60 -8.65
C VAL A 98 14.38 10.85 -8.89
N VAL A 99 15.70 10.68 -8.92
CA VAL A 99 16.66 11.71 -9.34
C VAL A 99 16.97 11.54 -10.82
N GLN A 100 17.25 10.32 -11.27
CA GLN A 100 17.46 10.00 -12.68
C GLN A 100 17.18 8.52 -12.94
N GLU A 101 16.56 8.23 -14.08
CA GLU A 101 16.51 6.89 -14.68
C GLU A 101 17.42 6.82 -15.91
N PHE A 102 18.24 5.78 -15.98
CA PHE A 102 19.02 5.36 -17.14
C PHE A 102 18.53 3.97 -17.55
N LYS A 103 18.02 3.82 -18.78
CA LYS A 103 17.40 2.56 -19.24
C LYS A 103 18.41 1.57 -19.84
N ASP A 104 19.41 2.10 -20.54
CA ASP A 104 20.40 1.34 -21.32
C ASP A 104 21.82 1.76 -20.92
N TYR A 105 22.12 1.70 -19.63
CA TYR A 105 23.43 2.06 -19.07
C TYR A 105 24.52 1.11 -19.58
N GLN A 106 25.54 1.66 -20.23
CA GLN A 106 26.62 0.89 -20.83
C GLN A 106 27.71 0.63 -19.78
N PHE A 107 27.52 -0.43 -18.99
CA PHE A 107 28.55 -0.89 -18.06
C PHE A 107 29.82 -1.30 -18.81
N LYS A 108 30.95 -0.72 -18.40
CA LYS A 108 32.29 -1.01 -18.94
C LYS A 108 32.76 -2.39 -18.48
N GLU A 109 33.70 -2.98 -19.19
CA GLU A 109 34.13 -4.37 -18.94
C GLU A 109 34.96 -4.51 -17.65
N THR A 110 35.82 -3.54 -17.36
CA THR A 110 36.65 -3.55 -16.14
C THR A 110 35.88 -2.98 -14.95
N LYS A 111 36.14 -3.54 -13.76
CA LYS A 111 35.48 -3.12 -12.52
C LYS A 111 35.88 -1.71 -12.13
N GLU A 112 37.16 -1.38 -12.32
CA GLU A 112 37.81 -0.13 -11.96
C GLU A 112 37.20 1.05 -12.75
N GLU A 113 36.94 0.87 -14.05
CA GLU A 113 36.32 1.90 -14.87
C GLU A 113 34.82 2.08 -14.61
N VAL A 114 34.11 1.05 -14.14
CA VAL A 114 32.71 1.13 -13.71
C VAL A 114 32.58 1.85 -12.37
N LEU A 115 33.44 1.52 -11.40
CA LEU A 115 33.43 2.20 -10.10
C LEU A 115 33.80 3.68 -10.26
N LYS A 116 34.79 4.01 -11.10
CA LYS A 116 35.06 5.40 -11.50
C LYS A 116 33.88 6.07 -12.22
N ASP A 117 33.10 5.32 -13.00
CA ASP A 117 31.90 5.88 -13.65
C ASP A 117 30.86 6.32 -12.61
N PHE A 118 30.74 5.59 -11.49
CA PHE A 118 29.92 6.00 -10.34
C PHE A 118 30.53 7.19 -9.58
N GLU A 119 31.86 7.28 -9.47
CA GLU A 119 32.53 8.46 -8.91
C GLU A 119 32.19 9.72 -9.74
N ASP A 120 32.30 9.63 -11.06
CA ASP A 120 31.95 10.72 -11.98
C ASP A 120 30.42 10.92 -12.13
N LEU A 121 29.56 10.06 -11.58
CA LEU A 121 28.10 10.11 -11.78
C LEU A 121 27.41 11.16 -10.91
N ALA A 122 27.78 11.27 -9.62
CA ALA A 122 27.02 12.08 -8.67
C ALA A 122 26.94 13.57 -9.07
N GLY A 123 28.03 14.13 -9.61
CA GLY A 123 28.08 15.52 -10.07
C GLY A 123 27.30 15.82 -11.35
N LYS A 124 26.76 14.81 -12.04
CA LYS A 124 26.00 14.94 -13.31
C LYS A 124 24.48 14.86 -13.12
N LEU A 125 24.00 14.61 -11.89
CA LEU A 125 22.60 14.30 -11.62
C LEU A 125 21.77 15.56 -11.25
N PRO A 126 20.49 15.66 -11.67
CA PRO A 126 19.63 16.80 -11.38
C PRO A 126 19.05 16.71 -9.97
N TRP A 127 19.86 17.05 -8.96
CA TRP A 127 19.49 16.90 -7.55
C TRP A 127 18.51 17.94 -7.01
N SER A 128 18.32 19.09 -7.68
CA SER A 128 17.60 20.26 -7.14
C SER A 128 16.20 19.92 -6.65
N ASP A 129 15.40 19.35 -7.54
CA ASP A 129 13.96 19.18 -7.35
C ASP A 129 13.66 17.94 -6.48
N PRO A 130 14.33 16.79 -6.67
CA PRO A 130 14.31 15.70 -5.71
C PRO A 130 14.68 16.13 -4.28
N LEU A 131 15.62 17.06 -4.11
CA LEU A 131 15.96 17.59 -2.78
C LEU A 131 14.94 18.59 -2.24
N LYS A 132 14.33 19.43 -3.07
CA LYS A 132 13.17 20.25 -2.68
C LYS A 132 12.04 19.35 -2.16
N ILE A 133 11.70 18.29 -2.88
CA ILE A 133 10.69 17.28 -2.48
C ILE A 133 11.08 16.55 -1.20
N TRP A 134 12.32 16.08 -1.05
CA TRP A 134 12.78 15.41 0.17
C TRP A 134 12.76 16.35 1.39
N LYS A 135 13.12 17.63 1.24
CA LYS A 135 13.02 18.66 2.29
C LYS A 135 11.57 18.84 2.72
N ILE A 136 10.65 19.07 1.77
CA ILE A 136 9.21 19.23 2.00
C ILE A 136 8.64 18.00 2.74
N ASN A 137 8.92 16.79 2.25
CA ASN A 137 8.56 15.52 2.89
C ASN A 137 9.07 15.41 4.35
N THR A 138 10.30 15.86 4.60
CA THR A 138 10.92 15.83 5.93
C THR A 138 10.34 16.89 6.89
N CYS A 139 9.88 18.04 6.38
CA CYS A 139 9.14 19.02 7.17
C CYS A 139 7.82 18.43 7.71
N PHE A 140 7.08 17.65 6.92
CA PHE A 140 5.89 16.95 7.42
C PHE A 140 6.24 15.94 8.52
N LYS A 141 7.32 15.17 8.38
CA LYS A 141 7.81 14.27 9.45
C LYS A 141 8.10 15.03 10.74
N LYS A 142 8.84 16.14 10.67
CA LYS A 142 9.19 16.97 11.84
C LYS A 142 7.93 17.57 12.51
N LYS A 143 6.94 18.03 11.75
CA LYS A 143 5.63 18.51 12.28
C LYS A 143 4.80 17.36 12.92
N LYS A 144 4.74 16.17 12.29
CA LYS A 144 4.06 14.96 12.81
C LYS A 144 4.63 14.45 14.14
N THR A 145 5.96 14.46 14.28
CA THR A 145 6.63 14.02 15.52
C THR A 145 6.45 15.01 16.69
N LYS A 146 6.34 16.32 16.42
CA LYS A 146 5.98 17.32 17.46
C LYS A 146 4.58 17.06 18.01
N HIS A 147 3.58 16.87 17.15
CA HIS A 147 2.20 16.53 17.58
C HIS A 147 2.16 15.26 18.46
N LYS A 148 2.91 14.21 18.09
CA LYS A 148 2.99 12.97 18.86
C LYS A 148 3.60 13.15 20.27
N LYS A 149 4.52 14.11 20.46
CA LYS A 149 5.07 14.46 21.78
C LYS A 149 4.09 15.28 22.63
N ILE A 150 3.36 16.22 22.02
CA ILE A 150 2.36 17.05 22.73
C ILE A 150 1.27 16.17 23.35
N ASN A 151 0.70 15.24 22.57
CA ASN A 151 -0.34 14.33 23.07
C ASN A 151 0.14 13.29 24.10
N GLN A 152 1.46 13.08 24.27
CA GLN A 152 2.00 12.25 25.36
C GLN A 152 2.17 13.02 26.68
N ASN A 153 2.31 14.35 26.62
CA ASN A 153 2.43 15.18 27.81
C ASN A 153 1.06 15.55 28.40
N SER A 154 0.04 15.78 27.57
CA SER A 154 -1.32 16.04 28.06
C SER A 154 -1.96 14.82 28.75
N SER A 155 -1.60 13.60 28.35
CA SER A 155 -2.12 12.34 28.94
C SER A 155 -1.55 12.01 30.33
N LYS A 156 -1.08 13.00 31.11
CA LYS A 156 -0.48 12.81 32.44
C LYS A 156 -1.12 13.61 33.58
N GLU A 157 -2.09 14.47 33.31
CA GLU A 157 -2.73 15.28 34.35
C GLU A 157 -4.06 14.69 34.82
N LYS A 158 -4.04 14.22 36.07
CA LYS A 158 -5.13 13.97 37.03
C LYS A 158 -6.55 13.64 36.51
N ILE A 159 -7.02 12.44 36.86
CA ILE A 159 -8.44 12.16 37.08
C ILE A 159 -8.69 12.08 38.60
N GLU A 160 -9.47 13.02 39.13
CA GLU A 160 -10.13 12.90 40.45
C GLU A 160 -11.65 12.74 40.26
N SER A 161 -12.35 12.24 41.28
CA SER A 161 -13.67 11.59 41.12
C SER A 161 -14.89 12.52 41.21
N GLY A 162 -15.90 12.26 40.39
CA GLY A 162 -17.25 12.85 40.41
C GLY A 162 -18.31 11.82 39.98
N ARG A 163 -19.60 12.01 40.31
CA ARG A 163 -20.62 10.94 40.28
C ARG A 163 -22.05 11.41 39.95
N GLY A 164 -22.73 10.71 39.02
CA GLY A 164 -24.17 10.81 38.71
C GLY A 164 -24.54 11.88 37.66
N ASP A 165 -25.69 11.84 36.97
CA ASP A 165 -26.71 10.79 36.73
C ASP A 165 -27.44 11.08 35.38
N LYS A 166 -28.53 10.37 35.01
CA LYS A 166 -29.30 10.44 33.74
C LYS A 166 -29.79 11.87 33.31
N THR A 167 -30.21 12.16 32.06
CA THR A 167 -30.49 11.32 30.85
C THR A 167 -29.95 11.97 29.53
N ASP A 168 -30.57 12.21 28.35
CA ASP A 168 -31.96 12.08 27.78
C ASP A 168 -31.99 11.99 26.22
N GLU A 169 -33.16 11.86 25.59
CA GLU A 169 -33.39 11.60 24.13
C GLU A 169 -33.23 12.81 23.17
N ARG A 170 -32.68 12.59 21.95
CA ARG A 170 -33.45 12.61 20.65
C ARG A 170 -32.66 12.37 19.35
N ASP A 171 -33.39 12.00 18.29
CA ASP A 171 -32.93 11.77 16.92
C ASP A 171 -32.39 13.00 16.17
N VAL A 172 -31.35 12.79 15.35
CA VAL A 172 -31.23 13.40 14.01
C VAL A 172 -30.58 12.38 13.06
N LYS A 173 -31.25 12.02 11.95
CA LYS A 173 -30.61 11.33 10.83
C LYS A 173 -29.69 12.28 10.06
N LYS A 174 -28.41 11.92 9.90
CA LYS A 174 -27.58 12.34 8.77
C LYS A 174 -26.67 11.21 8.34
N GLU A 175 -26.68 10.92 7.04
CA GLU A 175 -25.66 10.09 6.39
C GLU A 175 -24.33 10.86 6.38
N PHE A 176 -23.24 10.20 6.77
CA PHE A 176 -21.88 10.75 6.66
C PHE A 176 -20.91 9.65 6.25
N THR A 177 -20.54 9.66 4.97
CA THR A 177 -19.41 8.91 4.40
C THR A 177 -18.12 9.30 5.11
N ASN A 178 -17.34 8.33 5.61
CA ASN A 178 -16.15 8.61 6.41
C ASN A 178 -15.00 7.59 6.18
N ASN A 179 -13.91 8.07 5.59
CA ASN A 179 -12.59 7.41 5.54
C ASN A 179 -11.58 8.25 6.35
N VAL A 180 -11.65 8.16 7.68
CA VAL A 180 -11.03 9.14 8.61
C VAL A 180 -9.51 8.95 8.81
N LEU A 181 -8.92 7.86 8.31
CA LEU A 181 -7.46 7.69 8.39
C LEU A 181 -6.72 8.54 7.34
N ASP A 182 -7.32 8.75 6.17
CA ASP A 182 -6.78 9.60 5.11
C ASP A 182 -6.98 11.09 5.43
N SER A 183 -8.05 11.44 6.16
CA SER A 183 -8.36 12.84 6.52
C SER A 183 -7.17 13.51 7.23
N GLN A 184 -6.51 12.87 8.20
CA GLN A 184 -5.40 13.53 8.93
C GLN A 184 -4.17 13.90 8.07
N ILE A 185 -4.10 13.45 6.82
CA ILE A 185 -3.11 13.85 5.82
C ILE A 185 -3.73 14.83 4.81
N LEU A 186 -5.01 14.67 4.47
CA LEU A 186 -5.77 15.53 3.54
C LEU A 186 -6.20 16.88 4.19
N ASP A 187 -6.78 16.85 5.40
CA ASP A 187 -7.15 17.99 6.25
C ASP A 187 -5.96 18.94 6.52
N TYR A 188 -4.73 18.42 6.46
CA TYR A 188 -3.50 19.20 6.58
C TYR A 188 -3.17 19.96 5.27
N TYR A 189 -3.51 19.40 4.10
CA TYR A 189 -3.28 20.02 2.78
C TYR A 189 -4.46 20.88 2.30
N GLU A 190 -5.67 20.66 2.80
CA GLU A 190 -6.80 21.59 2.60
C GLU A 190 -6.67 22.86 3.46
N ASN A 191 -5.77 22.86 4.45
CA ASN A 191 -5.52 23.99 5.33
C ASN A 191 -4.84 25.15 4.59
N ALA A 192 -5.52 26.29 4.48
CA ALA A 192 -5.13 27.41 3.62
C ALA A 192 -3.68 27.90 3.86
N ALA A 193 -3.26 28.02 5.13
CA ALA A 193 -1.91 28.48 5.49
C ALA A 193 -0.79 27.52 5.03
N ILE A 194 -1.11 26.25 4.76
CA ILE A 194 -0.16 25.25 4.26
C ILE A 194 -0.11 25.23 2.73
N LYS A 195 -1.22 25.55 2.04
CA LYS A 195 -1.17 25.86 0.61
C LYS A 195 -0.34 27.12 0.36
N GLU A 196 -0.44 28.11 1.24
CA GLU A 196 0.37 29.33 1.21
C GLU A 196 1.86 29.03 1.50
N GLU A 197 2.18 28.23 2.54
CA GLU A 197 3.55 27.74 2.84
C GLU A 197 4.16 26.90 1.70
N ILE A 198 3.36 26.13 0.96
CA ILE A 198 3.81 25.39 -0.24
C ILE A 198 3.98 26.36 -1.42
N SER A 199 3.09 27.33 -1.61
CA SER A 199 3.15 28.29 -2.71
C SER A 199 4.33 29.25 -2.61
N THR A 200 4.76 29.65 -1.41
CA THR A 200 6.01 30.42 -1.23
C THR A 200 7.25 29.55 -1.45
N LEU A 201 7.27 28.31 -0.95
CA LEU A 201 8.35 27.35 -1.24
C LEU A 201 8.50 26.97 -2.73
N VAL A 202 7.48 27.25 -3.56
CA VAL A 202 7.52 27.14 -5.03
C VAL A 202 7.82 28.49 -5.71
N GLY A 203 7.43 29.62 -5.12
CA GLY A 203 7.57 30.96 -5.71
C GLY A 203 8.88 31.72 -5.40
N ASP A 204 9.50 31.47 -4.24
CA ASP A 204 10.62 32.29 -3.72
C ASP A 204 11.98 32.12 -4.44
N ASP A 205 12.01 31.46 -5.61
CA ASP A 205 13.24 31.06 -6.32
C ASP A 205 13.38 31.66 -7.73
N LEU A 206 12.57 32.68 -8.08
CA LEU A 206 12.72 33.44 -9.33
C LEU A 206 13.69 34.63 -9.23
N THR A 207 14.12 35.04 -8.02
CA THR A 207 15.05 36.16 -7.80
C THR A 207 16.03 35.98 -6.63
N SER A 208 17.03 35.10 -6.76
CA SER A 208 18.28 35.20 -5.96
C SER A 208 19.53 34.57 -6.61
N CYS A 209 19.70 34.75 -7.93
CA CYS A 209 20.94 34.39 -8.65
C CYS A 209 21.68 35.61 -9.22
N LYS A 210 22.30 36.40 -8.33
CA LYS A 210 23.41 37.34 -8.61
C LYS A 210 24.03 37.84 -7.30
N ASP A 211 25.30 38.20 -7.36
CA ASP A 211 26.04 38.83 -6.27
C ASP A 211 25.43 40.20 -5.92
N GLU A 212 25.41 40.54 -4.63
CA GLU A 212 25.98 41.81 -4.14
C GLU A 212 26.69 41.55 -2.81
N THR A 213 27.83 42.22 -2.60
CA THR A 213 28.59 42.20 -1.34
C THR A 213 28.17 43.35 -0.44
N GLU A 214 27.75 43.06 0.80
CA GLU A 214 27.80 44.07 1.87
C GLU A 214 28.01 43.43 3.26
N GLU A 215 28.78 44.11 4.11
CA GLU A 215 29.14 43.62 5.45
C GLU A 215 28.05 43.96 6.48
N SER A 216 27.46 42.94 7.12
CA SER A 216 26.88 43.13 8.45
C SER A 216 27.08 41.90 9.32
N SER A 217 27.49 42.11 10.57
CA SER A 217 27.91 41.04 11.47
C SER A 217 26.88 40.73 12.55
N LYS A 218 26.41 39.47 12.59
CA LYS A 218 26.10 38.71 13.81
C LYS A 218 25.75 37.25 13.53
N GLU A 219 26.34 36.38 14.37
CA GLU A 219 25.85 35.05 14.74
C GLU A 219 25.53 34.09 13.57
N GLU A 220 26.59 33.62 12.92
CA GLU A 220 26.56 32.37 12.13
C GLU A 220 26.15 31.19 13.02
N THR A 221 24.89 30.73 12.89
CA THR A 221 24.55 29.36 13.27
C THR A 221 25.09 28.41 12.20
N ASP A 222 26.26 27.85 12.48
CA ASP A 222 26.97 26.85 11.65
C ASP A 222 25.99 25.84 11.03
N PRO A 223 25.83 25.79 9.69
CA PRO A 223 24.72 25.09 9.04
C PRO A 223 24.83 23.57 9.27
N GLU A 224 23.93 23.05 10.12
CA GLU A 224 23.95 21.67 10.62
C GLU A 224 24.17 20.63 9.51
N VAL A 225 25.42 20.13 9.41
CA VAL A 225 25.88 19.32 8.28
C VAL A 225 25.10 18.02 8.21
N LEU A 226 24.22 17.92 7.21
CA LEU A 226 23.36 16.77 6.98
C LEU A 226 24.16 15.48 6.93
N LYS A 227 23.58 14.44 7.50
CA LYS A 227 24.11 13.09 7.44
C LYS A 227 23.41 12.28 6.36
N PHE A 228 24.15 11.38 5.72
CA PHE A 228 23.58 10.55 4.66
C PHE A 228 24.11 9.11 4.66
N ARG A 229 23.37 8.23 3.97
CA ARG A 229 23.87 6.94 3.49
C ARG A 229 23.52 6.72 2.03
N VAL A 230 24.30 5.86 1.35
CA VAL A 230 23.93 5.27 0.06
C VAL A 230 23.53 3.81 0.29
N THR A 231 22.38 3.41 -0.24
CA THR A 231 21.94 2.01 -0.29
C THR A 231 21.86 1.55 -1.75
N CYS A 232 22.75 0.61 -2.13
CA CYS A 232 22.73 0.02 -3.47
C CYS A 232 21.92 -1.28 -3.50
N ASN A 233 20.87 -1.32 -4.32
CA ASN A 233 20.09 -2.52 -4.61
C ASN A 233 20.46 -3.02 -6.01
N ARG A 234 21.22 -4.12 -6.10
CA ARG A 234 21.70 -4.69 -7.38
C ARG A 234 21.00 -6.02 -7.72
N ALA A 235 20.47 -6.13 -8.93
CA ALA A 235 19.97 -7.36 -9.55
C ALA A 235 20.60 -7.52 -10.95
N GLY A 236 20.78 -8.76 -11.41
CA GLY A 236 21.41 -9.08 -12.69
C GLY A 236 22.80 -9.72 -12.54
N GLU A 237 23.09 -10.69 -13.40
CA GLU A 237 24.21 -11.65 -13.25
C GLU A 237 25.53 -11.16 -13.86
N LYS A 238 25.50 -10.18 -14.77
CA LYS A 238 26.65 -9.74 -15.58
C LYS A 238 27.59 -8.72 -14.91
N HIS A 239 27.30 -8.31 -13.68
CA HIS A 239 28.01 -7.23 -13.01
C HIS A 239 29.37 -7.67 -12.45
N CYS A 240 30.45 -7.00 -12.83
CA CYS A 240 31.81 -7.19 -12.31
C CYS A 240 32.05 -6.62 -10.89
N PHE A 241 31.01 -6.07 -10.24
CA PHE A 241 31.09 -5.36 -8.95
C PHE A 241 30.01 -5.83 -7.95
N SER A 242 30.26 -5.64 -6.65
CA SER A 242 29.27 -5.86 -5.59
C SER A 242 28.46 -4.59 -5.29
N SER A 243 27.28 -4.76 -4.69
CA SER A 243 26.43 -3.64 -4.25
C SER A 243 27.15 -2.74 -3.25
N ASN A 244 28.01 -3.31 -2.38
CA ASN A 244 28.71 -2.56 -1.35
C ASN A 244 29.80 -1.65 -1.94
N GLU A 245 30.44 -2.08 -3.02
CA GLU A 245 31.45 -1.28 -3.74
C GLU A 245 30.78 -0.14 -4.50
N ALA A 246 29.70 -0.42 -5.24
CA ALA A 246 28.90 0.62 -5.90
C ALA A 246 28.33 1.65 -4.89
N ALA A 247 27.85 1.19 -3.73
CA ALA A 247 27.38 2.09 -2.66
C ALA A 247 28.51 2.93 -2.04
N ARG A 248 29.71 2.35 -1.88
CA ARG A 248 30.89 3.04 -1.34
C ARG A 248 31.37 4.14 -2.30
N ASP A 249 31.50 3.84 -3.58
CA ASP A 249 32.18 4.72 -4.53
C ASP A 249 31.23 5.82 -5.05
N PHE A 250 29.97 5.48 -5.32
CA PHE A 250 28.91 6.50 -5.49
C PHE A 250 28.71 7.32 -4.21
N GLY A 251 28.86 6.70 -3.03
CA GLY A 251 28.82 7.39 -1.73
C GLY A 251 29.93 8.40 -1.54
N GLY A 252 31.16 8.08 -1.96
CA GLY A 252 32.28 9.01 -2.00
C GLY A 252 31.95 10.24 -2.84
N ALA A 253 31.42 10.05 -4.05
CA ALA A 253 31.03 11.16 -4.92
C ALA A 253 29.86 12.00 -4.41
N VAL A 254 28.86 11.39 -3.75
CA VAL A 254 27.78 12.12 -3.08
C VAL A 254 28.33 12.94 -1.89
N GLN A 255 29.27 12.38 -1.12
CA GLN A 255 29.98 13.13 -0.07
C GLN A 255 30.82 14.26 -0.66
N ASP A 256 31.52 14.05 -1.78
CA ASP A 256 32.36 15.09 -2.38
C ASP A 256 31.56 16.19 -3.10
N TYR A 257 30.37 15.89 -3.61
CA TYR A 257 29.49 16.88 -4.21
C TYR A 257 28.77 17.74 -3.14
N PHE A 258 28.20 17.13 -2.11
CA PHE A 258 27.39 17.84 -1.10
C PHE A 258 28.14 18.23 0.19
N LYS A 259 29.33 17.68 0.43
CA LYS A 259 30.08 17.76 1.70
C LYS A 259 29.30 17.25 2.93
N TRP A 260 28.25 16.45 2.72
CA TRP A 260 27.51 15.75 3.77
C TRP A 260 28.34 14.67 4.46
N LYS A 261 27.97 14.34 5.71
CA LYS A 261 28.67 13.35 6.52
C LYS A 261 28.07 11.95 6.36
N ALA A 262 28.88 10.97 5.94
CA ALA A 262 28.42 9.58 5.90
C ALA A 262 28.13 9.05 7.31
N ASP A 263 26.91 8.54 7.53
CA ASP A 263 26.47 7.87 8.77
C ASP A 263 25.53 6.71 8.41
N MET A 264 26.00 5.47 8.52
CA MET A 264 25.21 4.30 8.09
C MET A 264 24.04 3.96 9.05
N THR A 265 23.96 4.62 10.21
CA THR A 265 22.98 4.32 11.27
C THR A 265 22.01 5.47 11.49
N ASN A 266 22.52 6.68 11.71
CA ASN A 266 21.75 7.88 12.03
C ASN A 266 21.91 8.94 10.92
N PHE A 267 21.46 8.62 9.72
CA PHE A 267 21.40 9.51 8.55
C PHE A 267 20.10 10.32 8.52
N ASP A 268 20.15 11.51 7.92
CA ASP A 268 18.97 12.30 7.56
C ASP A 268 18.49 11.96 6.13
N VAL A 269 19.44 11.80 5.21
CA VAL A 269 19.21 11.50 3.79
C VAL A 269 19.59 10.05 3.49
N GLU A 270 18.68 9.29 2.86
CA GLU A 270 19.05 8.02 2.22
C GLU A 270 18.96 8.16 0.70
N VAL A 271 20.11 8.02 0.04
CA VAL A 271 20.24 7.98 -1.42
C VAL A 271 20.19 6.52 -1.85
N LEU A 272 19.34 6.21 -2.82
CA LEU A 272 19.13 4.87 -3.35
C LEU A 272 19.78 4.74 -4.73
N LEU A 273 20.70 3.78 -4.86
CA LEU A 273 21.28 3.38 -6.15
C LEU A 273 20.67 2.03 -6.55
N ASN A 274 19.65 2.04 -7.41
CA ASN A 274 19.01 0.80 -7.86
C ASN A 274 19.59 0.40 -9.22
N ILE A 275 20.15 -0.80 -9.32
CA ILE A 275 20.75 -1.33 -10.55
C ILE A 275 20.05 -2.65 -10.90
N HIS A 276 19.55 -2.78 -12.13
CA HIS A 276 18.92 -4.00 -12.64
C HIS A 276 19.36 -4.28 -14.07
N ASP A 277 20.22 -5.28 -14.28
CA ASP A 277 20.87 -5.53 -15.56
C ASP A 277 21.51 -4.24 -16.12
N ASN A 278 20.97 -3.65 -17.20
CA ASN A 278 21.48 -2.40 -17.77
C ASN A 278 20.70 -1.15 -17.29
N GLU A 279 19.69 -1.29 -16.43
CA GLU A 279 18.92 -0.16 -15.89
C GLU A 279 19.55 0.37 -14.60
N ILE A 280 19.71 1.70 -14.48
CA ILE A 280 20.04 2.38 -13.21
C ILE A 280 18.93 3.39 -12.87
N VAL A 281 18.44 3.35 -11.62
CA VAL A 281 17.56 4.38 -11.05
C VAL A 281 18.15 4.91 -9.77
N VAL A 282 18.61 6.17 -9.81
CA VAL A 282 19.02 6.93 -8.62
C VAL A 282 17.80 7.63 -8.04
N GLY A 283 17.67 7.65 -6.71
CA GLY A 283 16.58 8.32 -6.03
C GLY A 283 16.90 8.69 -4.58
N ILE A 284 15.98 9.39 -3.91
CA ILE A 284 16.08 9.77 -2.50
C ILE A 284 14.88 9.19 -1.75
N ALA A 285 15.12 8.45 -0.67
CA ALA A 285 14.07 7.80 0.11
C ALA A 285 13.17 8.82 0.82
N LEU A 286 11.86 8.67 0.67
CA LEU A 286 10.84 9.49 1.34
C LEU A 286 10.34 8.79 2.61
N THR A 287 10.20 7.45 2.58
CA THR A 287 9.88 6.61 3.74
C THR A 287 11.13 6.19 4.50
N GLU A 288 11.12 6.40 5.82
CA GLU A 288 12.18 5.95 6.75
C GLU A 288 11.85 4.56 7.32
N GLU A 289 10.60 4.37 7.74
CA GLU A 289 10.02 3.07 8.05
C GLU A 289 9.04 2.67 6.94
N SER A 290 9.03 1.38 6.58
CA SER A 290 8.21 0.83 5.50
C SER A 290 6.71 0.86 5.83
N LEU A 291 5.89 1.34 4.90
CA LEU A 291 4.45 1.63 5.05
C LEU A 291 3.57 0.39 5.33
N HIS A 292 4.12 -0.84 5.22
CA HIS A 292 3.45 -2.04 5.71
C HIS A 292 3.41 -2.14 7.25
N ARG A 293 4.24 -1.37 7.97
CA ARG A 293 4.28 -1.36 9.44
C ARG A 293 3.20 -0.42 10.02
N ARG A 294 1.96 -0.71 9.63
CA ARG A 294 0.76 0.00 10.08
C ARG A 294 -0.23 -0.96 10.74
N ASN A 295 -1.13 -0.38 11.54
CA ASN A 295 -2.27 -1.00 12.21
C ASN A 295 -1.92 -2.06 13.31
N ILE A 296 -1.01 -3.00 13.03
CA ILE A 296 -0.59 -4.08 13.94
C ILE A 296 0.44 -3.63 14.99
N THR A 297 0.26 -4.09 16.23
CA THR A 297 1.21 -3.89 17.35
C THR A 297 1.61 -5.20 18.04
N HIS A 298 0.72 -6.19 18.05
CA HIS A 298 0.91 -7.52 18.64
C HIS A 298 1.19 -8.54 17.52
N PHE A 299 2.48 -8.69 17.22
CA PHE A 299 2.98 -9.57 16.15
C PHE A 299 2.97 -11.06 16.56
N GLY A 300 2.91 -11.92 15.55
CA GLY A 300 3.01 -13.37 15.64
C GLY A 300 4.09 -13.92 14.69
N PRO A 301 4.38 -15.24 14.74
CA PRO A 301 5.52 -15.85 14.04
C PRO A 301 5.38 -15.84 12.49
N THR A 302 4.19 -15.52 11.99
CA THR A 302 3.80 -15.45 10.57
C THR A 302 2.81 -14.31 10.32
N THR A 303 2.98 -13.15 10.98
CA THR A 303 2.16 -11.96 10.65
C THR A 303 2.40 -11.52 9.21
N LEU A 304 1.33 -11.47 8.42
CA LEU A 304 1.34 -10.98 7.03
C LEU A 304 1.62 -9.47 6.98
N ARG A 305 2.30 -8.99 5.92
CA ARG A 305 2.45 -7.55 5.68
C ARG A 305 1.11 -6.93 5.31
N SER A 306 0.79 -5.76 5.88
CA SER A 306 -0.46 -5.04 5.60
C SER A 306 -0.63 -4.65 4.12
N THR A 307 0.48 -4.44 3.39
CA THR A 307 0.51 -4.20 1.94
C THR A 307 0.07 -5.41 1.12
N LEU A 308 0.51 -6.61 1.51
CA LEU A 308 0.09 -7.87 0.89
C LEU A 308 -1.35 -8.25 1.29
N ALA A 309 -1.75 -7.98 2.53
CA ALA A 309 -3.14 -8.10 2.98
C ALA A 309 -4.10 -7.22 2.15
N TYR A 310 -3.74 -5.94 1.95
CA TYR A 310 -4.47 -5.01 1.11
C TYR A 310 -4.60 -5.51 -0.33
N GLY A 311 -3.48 -5.96 -0.94
CA GLY A 311 -3.48 -6.55 -2.27
C GLY A 311 -4.42 -7.76 -2.39
N MET A 312 -4.38 -8.68 -1.42
CA MET A 312 -5.27 -9.85 -1.39
C MET A 312 -6.76 -9.46 -1.30
N LEU A 313 -7.11 -8.41 -0.55
CA LEU A 313 -8.48 -7.89 -0.48
C LEU A 313 -8.91 -7.20 -1.79
N ARG A 314 -8.03 -6.38 -2.39
CA ARG A 314 -8.28 -5.70 -3.69
C ARG A 314 -8.63 -6.69 -4.80
N LEU A 315 -8.05 -7.89 -4.83
CA LEU A 315 -8.37 -8.95 -5.81
C LEU A 315 -9.84 -9.41 -5.76
N CYS A 316 -10.54 -9.18 -4.65
CA CYS A 316 -11.97 -9.49 -4.54
C CYS A 316 -12.88 -8.36 -5.07
N ALA A 317 -12.36 -7.14 -5.18
CA ALA A 317 -13.13 -5.90 -5.37
C ALA A 317 -14.33 -5.78 -4.38
N PRO A 318 -14.11 -5.68 -3.06
CA PRO A 318 -15.16 -5.69 -2.06
C PRO A 318 -16.19 -4.56 -2.25
N GLN A 319 -17.47 -4.90 -2.08
CA GLN A 319 -18.62 -4.01 -2.23
C GLN A 319 -19.19 -3.64 -0.85
N PRO A 320 -19.83 -2.46 -0.70
CA PRO A 320 -20.56 -2.12 0.51
C PRO A 320 -21.54 -3.23 0.92
N THR A 321 -21.61 -3.52 2.23
CA THR A 321 -22.36 -4.63 2.85
C THR A 321 -21.83 -6.06 2.67
N ASP A 322 -20.69 -6.27 1.97
CA ASP A 322 -20.06 -7.59 1.91
C ASP A 322 -19.66 -8.11 3.30
N ILE A 323 -19.94 -9.40 3.55
CA ILE A 323 -19.43 -10.12 4.73
C ILE A 323 -18.11 -10.81 4.35
N ILE A 324 -17.02 -10.37 4.99
CA ILE A 324 -15.64 -10.74 4.66
C ILE A 324 -15.00 -11.53 5.79
N VAL A 325 -14.58 -12.78 5.54
CA VAL A 325 -14.09 -13.70 6.58
C VAL A 325 -12.64 -14.11 6.34
N ASP A 326 -11.80 -13.98 7.37
CA ASP A 326 -10.48 -14.61 7.46
C ASP A 326 -10.52 -15.73 8.52
N PRO A 327 -10.69 -16.99 8.10
CA PRO A 327 -10.88 -18.11 9.03
C PRO A 327 -9.59 -18.73 9.58
N MET A 328 -8.40 -18.20 9.27
CA MET A 328 -7.11 -18.60 9.84
C MET A 328 -6.26 -17.36 10.15
N CYS A 329 -6.84 -16.40 10.86
CA CYS A 329 -6.40 -15.00 10.80
C CYS A 329 -5.06 -14.68 11.49
N GLY A 330 -4.51 -15.57 12.32
CA GLY A 330 -3.27 -15.34 13.04
C GLY A 330 -3.34 -14.10 13.94
N THR A 331 -2.79 -12.97 13.49
CA THR A 331 -2.85 -11.67 14.21
C THR A 331 -3.95 -10.73 13.73
N GLY A 332 -4.87 -11.20 12.88
CA GLY A 332 -5.97 -10.42 12.30
C GLY A 332 -5.56 -9.50 11.15
N ALA A 333 -4.36 -9.66 10.59
CA ALA A 333 -3.75 -8.67 9.68
C ALA A 333 -4.58 -8.38 8.42
N ILE A 334 -5.26 -9.39 7.86
CA ILE A 334 -6.13 -9.23 6.69
C ILE A 334 -7.39 -8.46 7.07
N SER A 335 -8.17 -8.97 8.03
CA SER A 335 -9.42 -8.34 8.45
C SER A 335 -9.23 -6.92 9.00
N ILE A 336 -8.14 -6.65 9.73
CA ILE A 336 -7.85 -5.32 10.28
C ILE A 336 -7.52 -4.32 9.16
N GLU A 337 -6.69 -4.70 8.18
CA GLU A 337 -6.43 -3.83 7.03
C GLU A 337 -7.71 -3.59 6.20
N GLY A 338 -8.53 -4.64 6.06
CA GLY A 338 -9.84 -4.58 5.41
C GLY A 338 -10.79 -3.58 6.07
N ALA A 339 -11.07 -3.75 7.36
CA ALA A 339 -11.97 -2.88 8.12
C ALA A 339 -11.46 -1.42 8.25
N THR A 340 -10.21 -1.15 7.87
CA THR A 340 -9.62 0.19 7.85
C THR A 340 -9.76 0.89 6.50
N GLU A 341 -10.01 0.19 5.39
CA GLU A 341 -10.28 0.77 4.06
C GLU A 341 -11.76 0.62 3.66
N TRP A 342 -12.32 -0.59 3.80
CA TRP A 342 -13.70 -0.90 3.47
C TRP A 342 -14.58 -0.85 4.73
N SER A 343 -14.69 0.33 5.34
CA SER A 343 -15.51 0.58 6.54
C SER A 343 -17.01 0.25 6.39
N ASN A 344 -17.49 0.10 5.14
CA ASN A 344 -18.85 -0.32 4.81
C ASN A 344 -19.00 -1.85 4.60
N CYS A 345 -17.92 -2.63 4.73
CA CYS A 345 -17.96 -4.10 4.78
C CYS A 345 -17.94 -4.56 6.25
N TYR A 346 -18.40 -5.78 6.52
CA TYR A 346 -18.29 -6.37 7.87
C TYR A 346 -17.30 -7.53 7.88
N HIS A 347 -16.27 -7.42 8.72
CA HIS A 347 -15.17 -8.35 8.80
C HIS A 347 -15.31 -9.32 9.97
N ILE A 348 -14.97 -10.59 9.76
CA ILE A 348 -14.85 -11.58 10.83
C ILE A 348 -13.48 -12.24 10.74
N ALA A 349 -12.68 -12.10 11.78
CA ALA A 349 -11.37 -12.73 11.93
C ALA A 349 -11.49 -13.91 12.88
N GLY A 350 -10.94 -15.07 12.54
CA GLY A 350 -10.88 -16.17 13.50
C GLY A 350 -9.79 -17.19 13.24
N ASP A 351 -9.45 -17.92 14.28
CA ASP A 351 -8.34 -18.89 14.32
C ASP A 351 -8.67 -19.98 15.35
N ASN A 352 -8.05 -21.16 15.26
CA ASN A 352 -8.24 -22.21 16.26
C ASN A 352 -7.32 -22.04 17.48
N ASN A 353 -6.25 -21.27 17.35
CA ASN A 353 -5.29 -20.99 18.40
C ASN A 353 -5.77 -19.80 19.26
N PRO A 354 -6.05 -19.96 20.57
CA PRO A 354 -6.51 -18.85 21.40
C PRO A 354 -5.46 -17.73 21.54
N LEU A 355 -4.17 -18.05 21.37
CA LEU A 355 -3.08 -17.06 21.35
C LEU A 355 -3.03 -16.26 20.04
N ALA A 356 -3.64 -16.75 18.97
CA ALA A 356 -3.82 -16.00 17.72
C ALA A 356 -4.99 -15.01 17.89
N VAL A 357 -6.17 -15.52 18.25
CA VAL A 357 -7.38 -14.73 18.53
C VAL A 357 -7.11 -13.60 19.54
N ASN A 358 -6.40 -13.87 20.63
CA ASN A 358 -6.03 -12.85 21.62
C ASN A 358 -5.12 -11.74 21.03
N ARG A 359 -4.15 -12.08 20.16
CA ARG A 359 -3.34 -11.07 19.47
C ARG A 359 -4.18 -10.22 18.52
N ALA A 360 -5.10 -10.84 17.77
CA ALA A 360 -6.02 -10.13 16.89
C ALA A 360 -6.91 -9.14 17.67
N ALA A 361 -7.53 -9.58 18.78
CA ALA A 361 -8.33 -8.73 19.66
C ALA A 361 -7.53 -7.56 20.27
N ASN A 362 -6.26 -7.79 20.64
CA ASN A 362 -5.37 -6.72 21.13
C ASN A 362 -4.98 -5.74 20.01
N ASN A 363 -4.79 -6.21 18.76
CA ASN A 363 -4.55 -5.32 17.61
C ASN A 363 -5.78 -4.45 17.29
N ILE A 364 -6.99 -5.02 17.31
CA ILE A 364 -8.26 -4.29 17.12
C ILE A 364 -8.44 -3.25 18.23
N SER A 365 -8.26 -3.63 19.49
CA SER A 365 -8.27 -2.71 20.64
C SER A 365 -7.26 -1.57 20.46
N SER A 366 -6.03 -1.89 20.03
CA SER A 366 -4.99 -0.89 19.78
C SER A 366 -5.33 0.05 18.62
N LEU A 367 -6.12 -0.39 17.63
CA LEU A 367 -6.59 0.47 16.54
C LEU A 367 -7.77 1.35 16.99
N LEU A 368 -8.74 0.80 17.74
CA LEU A 368 -9.85 1.53 18.36
C LEU A 368 -9.35 2.70 19.23
N THR A 369 -8.41 2.45 20.15
CA THR A 369 -7.85 3.51 21.00
C THR A 369 -7.14 4.59 20.17
N LYS A 370 -6.46 4.22 19.07
CA LYS A 370 -5.81 5.20 18.17
C LYS A 370 -6.82 6.08 17.43
N SER A 371 -8.03 5.60 17.13
CA SER A 371 -9.09 6.40 16.50
C SER A 371 -9.82 7.28 17.52
N GLN A 372 -10.20 6.73 18.67
CA GLN A 372 -10.90 7.46 19.73
C GLN A 372 -10.11 8.68 20.24
N VAL A 373 -8.79 8.52 20.41
CA VAL A 373 -7.87 9.61 20.83
C VAL A 373 -7.71 10.71 19.76
N LYS A 374 -8.11 10.46 18.50
CA LYS A 374 -8.05 11.44 17.40
C LYS A 374 -9.35 12.22 17.21
N GLU A 375 -10.50 11.56 17.37
CA GLU A 375 -11.79 12.11 16.93
C GLU A 375 -12.60 12.81 18.05
N GLY A 376 -12.25 12.58 19.32
CA GLY A 376 -12.93 13.23 20.47
C GLY A 376 -14.42 12.89 20.62
N LYS A 377 -14.91 11.90 19.87
CA LYS A 377 -16.30 11.45 19.82
C LYS A 377 -16.39 9.97 20.22
N LEU A 378 -17.60 9.54 20.57
CA LEU A 378 -17.93 8.12 20.67
C LEU A 378 -17.83 7.49 19.27
N SER A 379 -16.71 6.84 18.98
CA SER A 379 -16.58 6.01 17.78
C SER A 379 -17.56 4.85 17.87
N TRP A 380 -18.40 4.66 16.86
CA TRP A 380 -18.96 3.34 16.60
C TRP A 380 -17.79 2.35 16.42
N GLY A 381 -17.96 1.10 16.85
CA GLY A 381 -16.89 0.11 16.76
C GLY A 381 -16.41 -0.08 15.32
N LEU A 382 -15.13 -0.45 15.15
CA LEU A 382 -14.65 -0.95 13.86
C LEU A 382 -15.53 -2.13 13.44
N PRO A 383 -15.86 -2.30 12.15
CA PRO A 383 -16.73 -3.37 11.65
C PRO A 383 -15.94 -4.70 11.57
N ILE A 384 -15.39 -5.16 12.70
CA ILE A 384 -14.53 -6.33 12.80
C ILE A 384 -14.68 -7.05 14.16
N ASP A 385 -15.13 -8.30 14.10
CA ASP A 385 -15.16 -9.21 15.24
C ASP A 385 -14.02 -10.24 15.20
N THR A 386 -13.59 -10.72 16.37
CA THR A 386 -12.63 -11.83 16.53
C THR A 386 -13.25 -13.02 17.24
N ILE A 387 -13.21 -14.20 16.61
CA ILE A 387 -13.86 -15.43 17.09
C ILE A 387 -12.84 -16.58 17.12
N GLN A 388 -12.94 -17.48 18.10
CA GLN A 388 -12.19 -18.76 18.08
C GLN A 388 -13.04 -19.85 17.44
N TRP A 389 -12.51 -20.52 16.41
CA TRP A 389 -13.22 -21.59 15.68
C TRP A 389 -12.26 -22.59 15.02
N ASP A 390 -12.76 -23.68 14.45
CA ASP A 390 -12.01 -24.48 13.47
C ASP A 390 -12.50 -24.16 12.06
N ILE A 391 -11.58 -23.89 11.14
CA ILE A 391 -11.86 -23.72 9.70
C ILE A 391 -12.43 -25.00 9.05
N CYS A 392 -12.36 -26.16 9.72
CA CYS A 392 -13.02 -27.38 9.28
C CYS A 392 -14.51 -27.45 9.68
N ASN A 393 -14.99 -26.55 10.56
CA ASN A 393 -16.38 -26.47 11.04
C ASN A 393 -16.66 -25.06 11.58
N LEU A 394 -16.97 -24.12 10.70
CA LEU A 394 -17.19 -22.71 11.00
C LEU A 394 -18.59 -22.50 11.62
N PRO A 395 -18.74 -21.71 12.70
CA PRO A 395 -20.04 -21.39 13.31
C PRO A 395 -20.85 -20.35 12.52
N LEU A 396 -20.81 -20.43 11.18
CA LEU A 396 -21.47 -19.54 10.23
C LEU A 396 -22.54 -20.29 9.44
N ARG A 397 -23.58 -19.57 9.00
CA ARG A 397 -24.67 -20.15 8.21
C ARG A 397 -24.19 -20.47 6.79
N THR A 398 -24.80 -21.49 6.19
CA THR A 398 -24.56 -21.85 4.79
C THR A 398 -24.96 -20.66 3.89
N GLY A 399 -24.07 -20.26 2.97
CA GLY A 399 -24.28 -19.11 2.08
C GLY A 399 -24.37 -17.73 2.76
N SER A 400 -23.81 -17.52 3.96
CA SER A 400 -23.83 -16.21 4.64
C SER A 400 -22.56 -15.37 4.50
N VAL A 401 -21.59 -15.78 3.68
CA VAL A 401 -20.31 -15.08 3.48
C VAL A 401 -20.14 -14.71 2.00
N ASP A 402 -19.77 -13.46 1.73
CA ASP A 402 -19.51 -12.97 0.37
C ASP A 402 -18.08 -13.27 -0.04
N ILE A 403 -17.12 -12.91 0.81
CA ILE A 403 -15.69 -12.98 0.51
C ILE A 403 -14.95 -13.73 1.61
N ILE A 404 -14.05 -14.63 1.23
CA ILE A 404 -13.09 -15.28 2.14
C ILE A 404 -11.67 -14.88 1.75
N VAL A 405 -10.87 -14.32 2.65
CA VAL A 405 -9.46 -13.94 2.38
C VAL A 405 -8.56 -14.43 3.51
N THR A 406 -7.55 -15.26 3.22
CA THR A 406 -6.73 -15.86 4.30
C THR A 406 -5.34 -16.35 3.85
N ASP A 407 -4.38 -16.32 4.79
CA ASP A 407 -3.03 -16.88 4.65
C ASP A 407 -2.98 -18.31 5.21
N MET A 408 -3.06 -19.31 4.33
CA MET A 408 -3.19 -20.70 4.75
C MET A 408 -1.85 -21.28 5.23
N PRO A 409 -1.81 -22.18 6.22
CA PRO A 409 -0.56 -22.70 6.77
C PRO A 409 0.30 -23.41 5.71
N PHE A 410 1.50 -22.87 5.43
CA PHE A 410 2.44 -23.40 4.41
C PHE A 410 3.07 -24.76 4.79
N GLY A 411 2.81 -25.27 6.00
CA GLY A 411 3.41 -26.50 6.50
C GLY A 411 4.91 -26.39 6.80
N LYS A 412 5.38 -25.18 7.17
CA LYS A 412 6.77 -24.85 7.55
C LYS A 412 6.87 -24.32 8.99
N ARG A 413 6.46 -23.07 9.22
CA ARG A 413 6.37 -22.46 10.57
C ARG A 413 5.08 -22.82 11.30
N MET A 414 3.97 -22.91 10.54
CA MET A 414 2.65 -23.30 11.02
C MET A 414 2.19 -24.55 10.28
N GLY A 415 1.57 -25.48 11.02
CA GLY A 415 1.13 -26.78 10.51
C GLY A 415 2.28 -27.67 10.03
N SER A 416 1.95 -28.64 9.16
CA SER A 416 2.96 -29.41 8.42
C SER A 416 2.37 -29.85 7.08
N LYS A 417 3.22 -30.04 6.05
CA LYS A 417 2.73 -30.47 4.73
C LYS A 417 1.96 -31.79 4.76
N LYS A 418 2.29 -32.70 5.69
CA LYS A 418 1.51 -33.93 5.92
C LYS A 418 0.09 -33.64 6.43
N ARG A 419 -0.09 -32.62 7.29
CA ARG A 419 -1.43 -32.18 7.75
C ARG A 419 -2.20 -31.43 6.66
N ASN A 420 -1.52 -30.68 5.80
CA ASN A 420 -2.14 -29.93 4.70
C ASN A 420 -2.95 -30.83 3.76
N TRP A 421 -2.50 -32.07 3.52
CA TRP A 421 -3.23 -33.06 2.70
C TRP A 421 -4.65 -33.39 3.20
N ASN A 422 -4.90 -33.26 4.50
CA ASN A 422 -6.23 -33.42 5.09
C ASN A 422 -6.93 -32.06 5.27
N LEU A 423 -6.17 -31.05 5.70
CA LEU A 423 -6.70 -29.70 6.00
C LEU A 423 -7.21 -28.99 4.74
N TYR A 424 -6.48 -29.01 3.63
CA TYR A 424 -6.85 -28.24 2.43
C TYR A 424 -8.15 -28.75 1.77
N PRO A 425 -8.38 -30.08 1.63
CA PRO A 425 -9.70 -30.59 1.19
C PRO A 425 -10.82 -30.38 2.21
N ALA A 426 -10.51 -30.22 3.50
CA ALA A 426 -11.51 -29.92 4.54
C ALA A 426 -11.92 -28.44 4.50
N CYS A 427 -10.95 -27.52 4.56
CA CYS A 427 -11.21 -26.09 4.54
C CYS A 427 -11.86 -25.63 3.22
N LEU A 428 -11.43 -26.12 2.05
CA LEU A 428 -12.08 -25.76 0.78
C LEU A 428 -13.55 -26.19 0.74
N ARG A 429 -13.92 -27.32 1.36
CA ARG A 429 -15.31 -27.75 1.48
C ARG A 429 -16.08 -26.83 2.41
N GLU A 430 -15.56 -26.53 3.59
CA GLU A 430 -16.27 -25.73 4.58
C GLU A 430 -16.39 -24.25 4.16
N MET A 431 -15.33 -23.68 3.55
CA MET A 431 -15.39 -22.40 2.85
C MET A 431 -16.51 -22.40 1.79
N SER A 432 -16.69 -23.50 1.05
CA SER A 432 -17.75 -23.59 0.03
C SER A 432 -19.18 -23.74 0.60
N ARG A 433 -19.30 -24.12 1.88
CA ARG A 433 -20.57 -24.13 2.60
C ARG A 433 -20.98 -22.71 2.99
N VAL A 434 -20.08 -21.97 3.64
CA VAL A 434 -20.38 -20.62 4.15
C VAL A 434 -20.42 -19.56 3.05
N CYS A 435 -19.63 -19.72 1.97
CA CYS A 435 -19.56 -18.77 0.87
C CYS A 435 -20.79 -18.84 -0.07
N ARG A 436 -21.37 -17.68 -0.42
CA ARG A 436 -22.57 -17.56 -1.27
C ARG A 436 -22.39 -18.25 -2.64
N PRO A 437 -23.26 -19.21 -3.01
CA PRO A 437 -23.24 -19.81 -4.35
C PRO A 437 -23.35 -18.77 -5.47
N GLY A 438 -22.55 -18.95 -6.52
CA GLY A 438 -22.57 -18.14 -7.75
C GLY A 438 -21.88 -16.77 -7.64
N THR A 439 -22.11 -16.01 -6.58
CA THR A 439 -21.51 -14.67 -6.38
C THR A 439 -20.21 -14.69 -5.58
N GLY A 440 -20.14 -15.54 -4.55
CA GLY A 440 -19.09 -15.47 -3.53
C GLY A 440 -17.69 -15.81 -4.03
N GLN A 441 -16.67 -15.30 -3.34
CA GLN A 441 -15.28 -15.36 -3.77
C GLN A 441 -14.34 -15.80 -2.63
N ALA A 442 -13.20 -16.40 -2.99
CA ALA A 442 -12.14 -16.72 -2.04
C ALA A 442 -10.76 -16.36 -2.59
N VAL A 443 -9.95 -15.66 -1.80
CA VAL A 443 -8.54 -15.35 -2.09
C VAL A 443 -7.65 -16.03 -1.06
N LEU A 444 -6.98 -17.10 -1.51
CA LEU A 444 -6.24 -18.03 -0.65
C LEU A 444 -4.75 -17.96 -0.95
N LEU A 445 -3.93 -17.58 0.03
CA LEU A 445 -2.47 -17.57 -0.06
C LEU A 445 -1.89 -18.91 0.45
N THR A 446 -0.99 -19.53 -0.30
CA THR A 446 -0.19 -20.67 0.18
C THR A 446 1.12 -20.90 -0.60
N GLN A 447 2.17 -21.37 0.09
CA GLN A 447 3.35 -21.96 -0.55
C GLN A 447 3.18 -23.45 -0.91
N ASP A 448 2.19 -24.17 -0.36
CA ASP A 448 2.04 -25.61 -0.58
C ASP A 448 1.27 -25.96 -1.87
N LYS A 449 1.77 -25.41 -2.98
CA LYS A 449 1.20 -25.46 -4.34
C LYS A 449 0.75 -26.87 -4.76
N LYS A 450 1.55 -27.92 -4.45
CA LYS A 450 1.23 -29.32 -4.79
C LYS A 450 -0.02 -29.82 -4.06
N CYS A 451 -0.12 -29.58 -2.75
CA CYS A 451 -1.28 -29.95 -1.96
C CYS A 451 -2.52 -29.17 -2.39
N PHE A 452 -2.37 -27.85 -2.59
CA PHE A 452 -3.48 -26.97 -2.98
C PHE A 452 -4.08 -27.33 -4.34
N ILE A 453 -3.25 -27.53 -5.37
CA ILE A 453 -3.73 -27.90 -6.70
C ILE A 453 -4.49 -29.24 -6.66
N LYS A 454 -3.99 -30.23 -5.90
CA LYS A 454 -4.68 -31.53 -5.78
C LYS A 454 -5.99 -31.41 -4.98
N ALA A 455 -6.02 -30.66 -3.89
CA ALA A 455 -7.25 -30.39 -3.13
C ALA A 455 -8.31 -29.67 -3.99
N LEU A 456 -7.92 -28.59 -4.66
CA LEU A 456 -8.80 -27.81 -5.53
C LEU A 456 -9.30 -28.64 -6.73
N SER A 457 -8.50 -29.55 -7.29
CA SER A 457 -8.94 -30.44 -8.36
C SER A 457 -10.09 -31.37 -7.95
N GLY A 458 -10.17 -31.77 -6.67
CA GLY A 458 -11.29 -32.52 -6.12
C GLY A 458 -12.53 -31.67 -5.79
N MET A 459 -12.41 -30.34 -5.87
CA MET A 459 -13.45 -29.36 -5.49
C MET A 459 -13.90 -28.49 -6.67
N GLY A 460 -13.51 -28.81 -7.91
CA GLY A 460 -13.78 -27.97 -9.11
C GLY A 460 -15.26 -27.75 -9.43
N HIS A 461 -16.15 -28.58 -8.87
CA HIS A 461 -17.61 -28.43 -8.96
C HIS A 461 -18.14 -27.33 -8.01
N LEU A 462 -17.43 -27.03 -6.91
CA LEU A 462 -17.73 -25.96 -5.94
C LEU A 462 -16.92 -24.67 -6.19
N TRP A 463 -15.69 -24.80 -6.68
CA TRP A 463 -14.73 -23.70 -6.84
C TRP A 463 -14.14 -23.61 -8.25
N ARG A 464 -14.34 -22.48 -8.92
CA ARG A 464 -13.67 -22.14 -10.18
C ARG A 464 -12.48 -21.21 -9.90
N LYS A 465 -11.27 -21.67 -10.18
CA LYS A 465 -10.06 -20.81 -10.17
C LYS A 465 -10.17 -19.77 -11.28
N VAL A 466 -10.08 -18.48 -10.94
CA VAL A 466 -10.12 -17.37 -11.91
C VAL A 466 -8.72 -16.84 -12.18
N HIS A 467 -7.95 -16.53 -11.14
CA HIS A 467 -6.61 -15.93 -11.27
C HIS A 467 -5.60 -16.56 -10.31
N THR A 468 -4.31 -16.30 -10.53
CA THR A 468 -3.23 -16.79 -9.67
C THR A 468 -2.07 -15.80 -9.72
N VAL A 469 -1.84 -15.08 -8.62
CA VAL A 469 -0.69 -14.17 -8.46
C VAL A 469 0.46 -14.96 -7.82
N TRP A 470 1.66 -14.87 -8.41
CA TRP A 470 2.87 -15.42 -7.79
C TRP A 470 3.53 -14.36 -6.92
N VAL A 471 3.88 -14.72 -5.68
CA VAL A 471 4.36 -13.76 -4.67
C VAL A 471 5.63 -14.28 -3.99
N ASN A 472 6.50 -13.36 -3.58
CA ASN A 472 7.70 -13.67 -2.80
C ASN A 472 7.57 -13.14 -1.36
N ILE A 473 7.43 -14.03 -0.39
CA ILE A 473 7.23 -13.69 1.02
C ILE A 473 8.49 -14.06 1.80
N GLY A 474 9.46 -13.14 1.88
CA GLY A 474 10.71 -13.37 2.61
C GLY A 474 11.53 -14.54 2.07
N GLY A 475 11.67 -14.64 0.74
CA GLY A 475 12.33 -15.77 0.05
C GLY A 475 11.40 -16.97 -0.19
N LEU A 476 10.14 -16.91 0.24
CA LEU A 476 9.16 -17.96 0.00
C LEU A 476 8.32 -17.64 -1.25
N HIS A 477 8.63 -18.29 -2.37
CA HIS A 477 7.79 -18.28 -3.56
C HIS A 477 6.44 -18.98 -3.29
N ALA A 478 5.45 -18.21 -2.87
CA ALA A 478 4.09 -18.66 -2.61
C ALA A 478 3.18 -18.36 -3.82
N ALA A 479 1.87 -18.47 -3.64
CA ALA A 479 0.86 -18.13 -4.63
C ALA A 479 -0.42 -17.66 -3.94
N VAL A 480 -1.04 -16.61 -4.47
CA VAL A 480 -2.37 -16.13 -4.10
C VAL A 480 -3.34 -16.59 -5.18
N TYR A 481 -4.33 -17.39 -4.81
CA TYR A 481 -5.32 -17.96 -5.72
C TYR A 481 -6.67 -17.26 -5.55
N LEU A 482 -7.16 -16.61 -6.60
CA LEU A 482 -8.53 -16.10 -6.66
C LEU A 482 -9.46 -17.19 -7.19
N LEU A 483 -10.42 -17.61 -6.37
CA LEU A 483 -11.48 -18.54 -6.68
C LEU A 483 -12.82 -17.79 -6.70
N LYS A 484 -13.73 -18.17 -7.60
CA LYS A 484 -15.16 -17.84 -7.50
C LYS A 484 -15.96 -19.10 -7.18
N ARG A 485 -16.94 -18.97 -6.28
CA ARG A 485 -17.87 -20.02 -5.89
C ARG A 485 -18.80 -20.31 -7.07
N THR A 486 -18.99 -21.59 -7.40
CA THR A 486 -19.95 -21.98 -8.44
C THR A 486 -21.40 -21.77 -7.97
N PRO A 487 -22.39 -21.72 -8.88
CA PRO A 487 -23.81 -21.69 -8.50
C PRO A 487 -24.32 -22.96 -7.80
N GLN A 488 -23.53 -24.05 -7.76
CA GLN A 488 -23.96 -25.31 -7.15
C GLN A 488 -24.18 -25.12 -5.64
N THR A 489 -25.38 -25.44 -5.17
CA THR A 489 -25.73 -25.47 -3.74
C THR A 489 -24.81 -26.41 -2.97
N PHE A 490 -24.53 -26.08 -1.71
CA PHE A 490 -23.84 -27.00 -0.81
C PHE A 490 -24.86 -28.01 -0.26
N VAL A 491 -24.61 -29.29 -0.49
CA VAL A 491 -25.40 -30.41 0.06
C VAL A 491 -24.59 -31.03 1.19
N HIS A 492 -25.18 -31.22 2.36
CA HIS A 492 -24.51 -31.88 3.48
C HIS A 492 -24.32 -33.38 3.21
N PRO A 493 -23.23 -34.01 3.68
CA PRO A 493 -23.03 -35.45 3.50
C PRO A 493 -24.18 -36.30 4.05
N SER A 494 -24.81 -35.87 5.15
CA SER A 494 -26.00 -36.50 5.74
C SER A 494 -27.26 -36.44 4.88
N GLU A 495 -27.31 -35.55 3.87
CA GLU A 495 -28.40 -35.45 2.91
C GLU A 495 -28.13 -36.38 1.70
N GLN A 496 -26.85 -36.59 1.33
CA GLN A 496 -26.46 -37.44 0.20
C GLN A 496 -26.71 -38.94 0.43
N ASP A 497 -26.57 -39.43 1.67
CA ASP A 497 -26.91 -40.82 1.99
C ASP A 497 -28.44 -41.06 2.07
N GLY A 498 -29.26 -40.00 2.11
CA GLY A 498 -30.72 -40.08 2.14
C GLY A 498 -31.37 -40.43 0.80
N GLU A 499 -30.72 -40.12 -0.33
CA GLU A 499 -31.24 -40.43 -1.68
C GLU A 499 -30.94 -41.86 -2.15
N ARG A 500 -30.24 -42.67 -1.35
CA ARG A 500 -30.02 -44.09 -1.64
C ARG A 500 -31.25 -44.92 -1.26
N SER A 501 -32.27 -44.87 -2.11
CA SER A 501 -33.42 -45.76 -2.01
C SER A 501 -32.98 -47.23 -1.96
N PRO A 502 -33.36 -48.02 -0.94
CA PRO A 502 -33.18 -49.46 -0.98
C PRO A 502 -34.09 -50.06 -2.04
N TRP A 503 -33.54 -50.97 -2.85
CA TRP A 503 -34.26 -51.81 -3.81
C TRP A 503 -34.67 -53.13 -3.13
#